data_AF-A0A2P2LIT6-F1
#
_entry.id   AF-A0A2P2LIT6-F1
#
_cell.length_a   1.000
_cell.length_b   1.000
_cell.length_c   1.000
_cell.angle_alpha   90.00
_cell.angle_beta   90.00
_cell.angle_gamma   90.00
#
_symmetry.space_group_name_H-M   'P 1'
#
loop_
_entity.id
_entity.type
_entity.pdbx_description
1 polymer ?
#
loop_
_entity_poly.entity_id
_entity_poly.type
_entity_poly.pdbx_seq_one_letter_code
_entity_poly.pdbx_strand_id
1 'polypeptide(L)'
;MENSSCFKRVYGKISQVWELPVLFLLKLTIPQTAPSRWSRFYLSANIALCPLALLYSCNSFLPLDHPIVFLLPNVHCPLWLITFLASSSLAILHYILEREPPQTEQILVLLMAFLMSVFWISTVAGELLNCLAALGTVLEVHPSLLGLTVLAWGNSVGDLVADVAVAKAGQPAMAMAGCFAGPMFNMLVGLGIALVMQTADTYPKAYELHFHIGIVIAFVFLLLSLMGSLLVITWSRFRVPRFWGFCLVCLYVFFMAVSIVVANFSR
;
A
#
# COMPACT_ATOMS: atom_id res chain seq x y z
N MET A 1 -13.03 -12.90 -35.76
CA MET A 1 -12.48 -13.33 -34.44
C MET A 1 -10.95 -13.23 -34.34
N GLU A 2 -10.21 -13.13 -35.45
CA GLU A 2 -8.73 -13.15 -35.47
C GLU A 2 -8.08 -11.82 -35.04
N ASN A 3 -8.67 -10.67 -35.39
CA ASN A 3 -8.14 -9.33 -35.05
C ASN A 3 -8.13 -9.01 -33.54
N SER A 4 -9.04 -9.58 -32.74
CA SER A 4 -9.03 -9.36 -31.28
C SER A 4 -7.89 -10.10 -30.58
N SER A 5 -7.39 -11.19 -31.18
CA SER A 5 -6.25 -11.96 -30.64
C SER A 5 -4.93 -11.23 -30.84
N CYS A 6 -4.74 -10.60 -32.01
CA CYS A 6 -3.52 -9.84 -32.32
C CYS A 6 -3.42 -8.59 -31.44
N PHE A 7 -4.52 -7.84 -31.30
CA PHE A 7 -4.56 -6.66 -30.45
C PHE A 7 -4.27 -6.98 -28.97
N LYS A 8 -4.87 -8.07 -28.43
CA LYS A 8 -4.56 -8.55 -27.07
C LYS A 8 -3.09 -8.96 -26.91
N ARG A 9 -2.49 -9.57 -27.94
CA ARG A 9 -1.09 -10.02 -27.91
C ARG A 9 -0.11 -8.86 -27.98
N VAL A 10 -0.43 -7.83 -28.77
CA VAL A 10 0.35 -6.59 -28.86
C VAL A 10 0.23 -5.80 -27.57
N TYR A 11 -0.98 -5.63 -27.04
CA TYR A 11 -1.20 -4.98 -25.73
C TYR A 11 -0.46 -5.70 -24.60
N GLY A 12 -0.52 -7.04 -24.57
CA GLY A 12 0.23 -7.84 -23.61
C GLY A 12 1.75 -7.66 -23.71
N LYS A 13 2.31 -7.56 -24.92
CA LYS A 13 3.74 -7.28 -25.10
C LYS A 13 4.13 -5.87 -24.65
N ILE A 14 3.29 -4.86 -24.92
CA ILE A 14 3.55 -3.48 -24.49
C ILE A 14 3.50 -3.38 -22.96
N SER A 15 2.52 -4.02 -22.31
CA SER A 15 2.43 -4.12 -20.84
C SER A 15 3.69 -4.76 -20.25
N GLN A 16 4.13 -5.89 -20.84
CA GLN A 16 5.35 -6.57 -20.40
C GLN A 16 6.58 -5.67 -20.52
N VAL A 17 6.74 -4.93 -21.61
CA VAL A 17 7.88 -4.02 -21.80
C VAL A 17 7.90 -2.90 -20.76
N TRP A 18 6.72 -2.40 -20.36
CA TRP A 18 6.59 -1.39 -19.30
C TRP A 18 6.83 -1.94 -17.90
N GLU A 19 6.47 -3.20 -17.66
CA GLU A 19 6.73 -3.88 -16.39
C GLU A 19 8.20 -4.24 -16.20
N LEU A 20 8.94 -4.51 -17.29
CA LEU A 20 10.35 -4.93 -17.24
C LEU A 20 11.27 -4.03 -16.39
N PRO A 21 11.31 -2.69 -16.53
CA PRO A 21 12.19 -1.85 -15.71
C PRO A 21 11.84 -1.90 -14.22
N VAL A 22 10.55 -1.86 -13.89
CA VAL A 22 10.07 -1.94 -12.50
C VAL A 22 10.40 -3.32 -11.92
N LEU A 23 10.15 -4.37 -12.68
CA LEU A 23 10.38 -5.74 -12.27
C LEU A 23 11.88 -6.06 -12.17
N PHE A 24 12.72 -5.41 -12.99
CA PHE A 24 14.18 -5.47 -12.88
C PHE A 24 14.67 -4.81 -11.59
N LEU A 25 14.17 -3.60 -11.27
CA LEU A 25 14.50 -2.91 -10.01
C LEU A 25 14.05 -3.73 -8.80
N LEU A 26 12.82 -4.23 -8.80
CA LEU A 26 12.30 -5.09 -7.73
C LEU A 26 13.15 -6.33 -7.54
N LYS A 27 13.59 -6.99 -8.63
CA LYS A 27 14.48 -8.16 -8.56
C LYS A 27 15.88 -7.85 -8.03
N LEU A 28 16.33 -6.61 -8.16
CA LEU A 28 17.63 -6.14 -7.68
C LEU A 28 17.64 -5.90 -6.16
N THR A 29 16.47 -5.55 -5.59
CA THR A 29 16.31 -5.15 -4.18
C THR A 29 15.50 -6.12 -3.33
N ILE A 30 14.70 -7.02 -3.94
CA ILE A 30 13.96 -8.06 -3.22
C ILE A 30 14.65 -9.40 -3.44
N PRO A 31 15.19 -10.02 -2.36
CA PRO A 31 15.77 -11.36 -2.42
C PRO A 31 14.77 -12.39 -2.95
N GLN A 32 15.21 -13.16 -3.94
CA GLN A 32 14.42 -14.28 -4.47
C GLN A 32 14.78 -15.57 -3.74
N THR A 33 13.76 -16.22 -3.17
CA THR A 33 13.93 -17.44 -2.35
C THR A 33 13.70 -18.73 -3.11
N ALA A 34 13.18 -18.66 -4.35
CA ALA A 34 12.91 -19.83 -5.17
C ALA A 34 14.20 -20.33 -5.87
N PRO A 35 14.62 -21.59 -5.68
CA PRO A 35 15.85 -22.13 -6.26
C PRO A 35 15.85 -22.15 -7.80
N SER A 36 14.67 -22.19 -8.43
CA SER A 36 14.51 -22.19 -9.90
C SER A 36 14.77 -20.83 -10.58
N ARG A 37 14.83 -19.74 -9.80
CA ARG A 37 15.05 -18.37 -10.32
C ARG A 37 16.30 -17.72 -9.74
N TRP A 38 17.17 -18.52 -9.14
CA TRP A 38 18.39 -18.04 -8.52
C TRP A 38 19.36 -17.48 -9.56
N SER A 39 19.93 -16.32 -9.26
CA SER A 39 21.08 -15.80 -10.01
C SER A 39 22.06 -15.15 -9.06
N ARG A 40 23.35 -15.38 -9.32
CA ARG A 40 24.46 -14.81 -8.55
C ARG A 40 24.42 -13.29 -8.50
N PHE A 41 24.10 -12.67 -9.65
CA PHE A 41 24.07 -11.22 -9.80
C PHE A 41 22.97 -10.57 -8.97
N TYR A 42 21.73 -11.09 -9.01
CA TYR A 42 20.65 -10.51 -8.21
C TYR A 42 20.88 -10.71 -6.72
N LEU A 43 21.45 -11.83 -6.28
CA LEU A 43 21.70 -12.07 -4.86
C LEU A 43 22.80 -11.15 -4.29
N SER A 44 23.90 -10.96 -5.02
CA SER A 44 24.94 -10.01 -4.61
C SER A 44 24.43 -8.56 -4.62
N ALA A 45 23.63 -8.19 -5.63
CA ALA A 45 22.99 -6.87 -5.68
C ALA A 45 22.04 -6.64 -4.49
N ASN A 46 21.26 -7.65 -4.09
CA ASN A 46 20.40 -7.58 -2.91
C ASN A 46 21.23 -7.37 -1.62
N ILE A 47 22.35 -8.07 -1.45
CA ILE A 47 23.21 -7.91 -0.26
C ILE A 47 23.78 -6.48 -0.16
N ALA A 48 24.09 -5.84 -1.29
CA ALA A 48 24.58 -4.47 -1.31
C ALA A 48 23.46 -3.43 -1.10
N LEU A 49 22.30 -3.61 -1.76
CA LEU A 49 21.24 -2.61 -1.78
C LEU A 49 20.29 -2.72 -0.59
N CYS A 50 20.14 -3.91 0.01
CA CYS A 50 19.20 -4.12 1.09
C CYS A 50 19.48 -3.28 2.34
N PRO A 51 20.73 -3.23 2.84
CA PRO A 51 21.07 -2.41 4.00
C PRO A 51 20.84 -0.92 3.75
N LEU A 52 21.08 -0.44 2.52
CA LEU A 52 20.90 0.96 2.15
C LEU A 52 19.43 1.37 2.11
N ALA A 53 18.58 0.57 1.48
CA ALA A 53 17.16 0.88 1.37
C ALA A 53 16.46 0.77 2.74
N LEU A 54 16.88 -0.16 3.61
CA LEU A 54 16.43 -0.20 5.01
C LEU A 54 16.88 1.03 5.79
N LEU A 55 18.13 1.46 5.62
CA LEU A 55 18.66 2.64 6.30
C LEU A 55 17.98 3.93 5.83
N TYR A 56 17.63 4.03 4.54
CA TYR A 56 16.79 5.09 4.01
C TYR A 56 15.37 5.04 4.59
N SER A 57 14.74 3.86 4.68
CA SER A 57 13.42 3.69 5.30
C SER A 57 13.40 4.08 6.78
N CYS A 58 14.50 3.82 7.50
CA CYS A 58 14.64 4.14 8.91
C CYS A 58 15.14 5.57 9.18
N ASN A 59 15.24 6.43 8.15
CA ASN A 59 15.70 7.81 8.31
C ASN A 59 14.84 8.62 9.30
N SER A 60 13.57 8.23 9.49
CA SER A 60 12.69 8.83 10.50
C SER A 60 13.09 8.49 11.95
N PHE A 61 13.79 7.37 12.19
CA PHE A 61 14.24 6.92 13.52
C PHE A 61 15.72 7.18 13.78
N LEU A 62 16.55 7.10 12.73
CA LEU A 62 17.98 7.39 12.75
C LEU A 62 18.29 8.35 11.60
N PRO A 63 18.45 9.67 11.84
CA PRO A 63 18.78 10.60 10.78
C PRO A 63 20.10 10.20 10.10
N LEU A 64 20.10 10.22 8.77
CA LEU A 64 21.24 9.84 7.91
C LEU A 64 22.55 10.57 8.26
N ASP A 65 22.43 11.75 8.85
CA ASP A 65 23.52 12.64 9.21
C ASP A 65 24.05 12.44 10.64
N HIS A 66 23.57 11.45 11.40
CA HIS A 66 24.07 11.23 12.76
C HIS A 66 25.57 10.91 12.72
N PRO A 67 26.46 11.76 13.27
CA PRO A 67 27.88 11.46 13.31
C PRO A 67 28.09 10.29 14.27
N ILE A 68 28.70 9.21 13.78
CA ILE A 68 29.08 8.08 14.64
C ILE A 68 30.33 8.49 15.42
N VAL A 69 30.14 9.17 16.54
CA VAL A 69 31.24 9.58 17.45
C VAL A 69 31.88 8.35 18.14
N PHE A 70 31.25 7.18 18.08
CA PHE A 70 31.61 6.01 18.90
C PHE A 70 32.89 5.26 18.46
N LEU A 71 33.35 5.40 17.21
CA LEU A 71 34.52 4.63 16.73
C LEU A 71 35.77 5.45 16.36
N LEU A 72 35.64 6.71 15.92
CA LEU A 72 36.78 7.57 15.56
C LEU A 72 36.48 9.03 15.92
N PRO A 73 37.15 9.63 16.92
CA PRO A 73 36.85 10.98 17.43
C PRO A 73 36.96 12.14 16.42
N ASN A 74 37.55 11.92 15.24
CA ASN A 74 37.89 12.98 14.27
C ASN A 74 37.35 12.77 12.85
N VAL A 75 36.48 11.78 12.61
CA VAL A 75 36.00 11.48 11.24
C VAL A 75 34.48 11.60 11.17
N HIS A 76 34.00 12.68 10.54
CA HIS A 76 32.58 12.95 10.32
C HIS A 76 32.14 12.24 9.03
N CYS A 77 32.13 10.90 9.02
CA CYS A 77 31.62 10.15 7.89
C CYS A 77 30.10 9.92 8.06
N PRO A 78 29.26 10.21 7.04
CA PRO A 78 27.84 9.95 7.10
C PRO A 78 27.56 8.45 7.19
N LEU A 79 26.58 8.06 8.01
CA LEU A 79 26.19 6.67 8.28
C LEU A 79 25.94 5.87 6.99
N TRP A 80 25.30 6.49 6.00
CA TRP A 80 25.01 5.88 4.70
C TRP A 80 26.27 5.40 3.95
N LEU A 81 27.38 6.16 4.02
CA LEU A 81 28.62 5.82 3.33
C LEU A 81 29.29 4.58 3.95
N ILE A 82 29.26 4.47 5.28
CA ILE A 82 29.83 3.33 6.00
C ILE A 82 29.00 2.07 5.73
N THR A 83 27.67 2.18 5.79
CA THR A 83 26.77 1.08 5.47
C THR A 83 26.92 0.65 4.01
N PHE A 84 27.13 1.58 3.08
CA PHE A 84 27.41 1.28 1.67
C PHE A 84 28.73 0.51 1.49
N LEU A 85 29.81 0.97 2.13
CA LEU A 85 31.13 0.33 2.03
C LEU A 85 31.13 -1.07 2.68
N ALA A 86 30.48 -1.23 3.82
CA ALA A 86 30.37 -2.51 4.51
C ALA A 86 29.47 -3.51 3.74
N SER A 87 28.32 -3.05 3.22
CA SER A 87 27.42 -3.90 2.43
C SER A 87 28.01 -4.29 1.07
N SER A 88 28.71 -3.36 0.40
CA SER A 88 29.40 -3.63 -0.85
C SER A 88 30.56 -4.61 -0.67
N SER A 89 31.35 -4.48 0.40
CA SER A 89 32.45 -5.42 0.67
C SER A 89 31.93 -6.83 1.00
N LEU A 90 30.84 -6.95 1.75
CA LEU A 90 30.15 -8.23 1.98
C LEU A 90 29.52 -8.82 0.71
N ALA A 91 28.92 -7.98 -0.15
CA ALA A 91 28.35 -8.42 -1.42
C ALA A 91 29.41 -8.97 -2.39
N ILE A 92 30.59 -8.35 -2.43
CA ILE A 92 31.72 -8.82 -3.24
C ILE A 92 32.27 -10.13 -2.67
N LEU A 93 32.40 -10.26 -1.34
CA LEU A 93 32.83 -11.49 -0.70
C LEU A 93 31.88 -12.65 -1.00
N HIS A 94 30.57 -12.43 -0.84
CA HIS A 94 29.53 -13.42 -1.15
C HIS A 94 29.48 -13.76 -2.64
N TYR A 95 29.71 -12.79 -3.55
CA TYR A 95 29.79 -13.06 -4.99
C TYR A 95 30.98 -13.98 -5.34
N ILE A 96 32.09 -13.90 -4.60
CA ILE A 96 33.29 -14.70 -4.82
C ILE A 96 33.17 -16.09 -4.16
N LEU A 97 32.57 -16.20 -2.96
CA LEU A 97 32.44 -17.45 -2.19
C LEU A 97 31.26 -18.33 -2.60
N GLU A 98 30.06 -17.78 -2.80
CA GLU A 98 28.85 -18.58 -3.04
C GLU A 98 28.74 -18.99 -4.51
N ARG A 99 29.16 -20.23 -4.81
CA ARG A 99 29.00 -20.86 -6.12
C ARG A 99 27.69 -21.64 -6.25
N GLU A 100 27.09 -22.04 -5.12
CA GLU A 100 25.92 -22.92 -5.04
C GLU A 100 24.75 -22.25 -4.30
N PRO A 101 23.50 -22.63 -4.58
CA PRO A 101 22.34 -22.03 -3.91
C PRO A 101 22.32 -22.41 -2.41
N PRO A 102 22.13 -21.43 -1.50
CA PRO A 102 22.11 -21.69 -0.07
C PRO A 102 20.90 -22.57 0.31
N GLN A 103 21.15 -23.71 0.96
CA GLN A 103 20.11 -24.67 1.35
C GLN A 103 19.49 -24.37 2.73
N THR A 104 20.13 -23.56 3.58
CA THR A 104 19.79 -23.48 5.01
C THR A 104 19.46 -22.05 5.51
N GLU A 105 19.89 -20.99 4.82
CA GLU A 105 19.65 -19.59 5.26
C GLU A 105 18.35 -18.97 4.73
N GLN A 106 17.25 -19.74 4.68
CA GLN A 106 16.02 -19.24 4.06
C GLN A 106 15.29 -18.20 4.92
N ILE A 107 15.32 -18.30 6.25
CA ILE A 107 14.49 -17.44 7.13
C ILE A 107 14.95 -15.98 7.11
N LEU A 108 16.26 -15.72 7.21
CA LEU A 108 16.78 -14.35 7.18
C LEU A 108 16.54 -13.69 5.82
N VAL A 109 16.77 -14.44 4.74
CA VAL A 109 16.52 -13.97 3.37
C VAL A 109 15.02 -13.71 3.14
N LEU A 110 14.14 -14.56 3.67
CA LEU A 110 12.69 -14.36 3.64
C LEU A 110 12.27 -13.11 4.43
N LEU A 111 12.83 -12.90 5.62
CA LEU A 111 12.57 -11.71 6.43
C LEU A 111 13.01 -10.45 5.68
N MET A 112 14.20 -10.45 5.09
CA MET A 112 14.71 -9.32 4.29
C MET A 112 13.85 -9.06 3.05
N ALA A 113 13.39 -10.12 2.36
CA ALA A 113 12.46 -10.00 1.24
C ALA A 113 11.11 -9.42 1.65
N PHE A 114 10.60 -9.81 2.82
CA PHE A 114 9.38 -9.25 3.37
C PHE A 114 9.56 -7.75 3.69
N LEU A 115 10.61 -7.39 4.43
CA LEU A 115 10.90 -5.99 4.77
C LEU A 115 11.06 -5.13 3.51
N MET A 116 11.72 -5.65 2.48
CA MET A 116 11.87 -4.93 1.21
C MET A 116 10.60 -4.81 0.40
N SER A 117 9.72 -5.80 0.47
CA SER A 117 8.39 -5.69 -0.11
C SER A 117 7.60 -4.57 0.57
N VAL A 118 7.64 -4.50 1.91
CA VAL A 118 6.99 -3.43 2.68
C VAL A 118 7.56 -2.06 2.32
N PHE A 119 8.89 -1.94 2.23
CA PHE A 119 9.55 -0.71 1.81
C PHE A 119 9.05 -0.23 0.44
N TRP A 120 9.07 -1.10 -0.57
CA TRP A 120 8.61 -0.74 -1.91
C TRP A 120 7.11 -0.41 -1.96
N ILE A 121 6.28 -1.14 -1.23
CA ILE A 121 4.84 -0.82 -1.12
C ILE A 121 4.68 0.58 -0.53
N SER A 122 5.43 0.93 0.52
CA SER A 122 5.40 2.25 1.14
C SER A 122 5.88 3.36 0.19
N THR A 123 7.01 3.16 -0.50
CA THR A 123 7.54 4.12 -1.48
C THR A 123 6.56 4.35 -2.62
N VAL A 124 6.01 3.28 -3.21
CA VAL A 124 5.03 3.39 -4.30
C VAL A 124 3.75 4.06 -3.82
N ALA A 125 3.29 3.76 -2.59
CA ALA A 125 2.15 4.45 -2.00
C ALA A 125 2.43 5.96 -1.82
N GLY A 126 3.63 6.34 -1.37
CA GLY A 126 4.04 7.74 -1.26
C GLY A 126 4.04 8.47 -2.61
N GLU A 127 4.65 7.86 -3.63
CA GLU A 127 4.64 8.43 -4.99
C GLU A 127 3.23 8.52 -5.57
N LEU A 128 2.36 7.55 -5.29
CA LEU A 128 0.96 7.60 -5.67
C LEU A 128 0.25 8.80 -5.03
N LEU A 129 0.45 9.03 -3.72
CA LEU A 129 -0.10 10.19 -3.02
C LEU A 129 0.43 11.52 -3.58
N ASN A 130 1.72 11.60 -3.90
CA ASN A 130 2.32 12.78 -4.52
C ASN A 130 1.72 13.06 -5.91
N CYS A 131 1.54 12.03 -6.73
CA CYS A 131 0.86 12.13 -8.02
C CYS A 131 -0.57 12.64 -7.86
N LEU A 132 -1.31 12.12 -6.88
CA LEU A 132 -2.67 12.58 -6.57
C LEU A 132 -2.70 14.02 -6.08
N ALA A 133 -1.74 14.44 -5.25
CA ALA A 133 -1.63 15.84 -4.84
C ALA A 133 -1.38 16.76 -6.04
N ALA A 134 -0.48 16.37 -6.95
CA ALA A 134 -0.22 17.10 -8.20
C ALA A 134 -1.45 17.14 -9.13
N LEU A 135 -2.21 16.05 -9.22
CA LEU A 135 -3.48 16.05 -9.94
C LEU A 135 -4.52 16.96 -9.27
N GLY A 136 -4.53 17.01 -7.92
CA GLY A 136 -5.38 17.91 -7.15
C GLY A 136 -5.08 19.37 -7.43
N THR A 137 -3.80 19.74 -7.52
CA THR A 137 -3.43 21.12 -7.86
C THR A 137 -3.79 21.48 -9.31
N VAL A 138 -3.59 20.57 -10.27
CA VAL A 138 -3.93 20.80 -11.68
C VAL A 138 -5.44 20.88 -11.93
N LEU A 139 -6.22 20.04 -11.25
CA LEU A 139 -7.68 20.01 -11.37
C LEU A 139 -8.37 21.00 -10.41
N GLU A 140 -7.60 21.75 -9.62
CA GLU A 140 -8.07 22.59 -8.51
C GLU A 140 -8.94 21.85 -7.48
N VAL A 141 -8.82 20.53 -7.38
CA VAL A 141 -9.63 19.70 -6.47
C VAL A 141 -8.90 19.52 -5.14
N HIS A 142 -9.63 19.63 -4.04
CA HIS A 142 -9.04 19.46 -2.71
C HIS A 142 -8.51 18.02 -2.50
N PRO A 143 -7.29 17.82 -1.95
CA PRO A 143 -6.69 16.48 -1.82
C PRO A 143 -7.54 15.46 -1.07
N SER A 144 -8.34 15.91 -0.09
CA SER A 144 -9.25 15.02 0.66
C SER A 144 -10.35 14.41 -0.21
N LEU A 145 -10.79 15.11 -1.26
CA LEU A 145 -11.79 14.58 -2.20
C LEU A 145 -11.16 13.52 -3.11
N LEU A 146 -9.93 13.74 -3.58
CA LEU A 146 -9.19 12.72 -4.32
C LEU A 146 -8.92 11.47 -3.46
N GLY A 147 -8.69 11.67 -2.16
CA GLY A 147 -8.60 10.58 -1.19
C GLY A 147 -9.91 9.81 -1.03
N LEU A 148 -11.03 10.53 -0.89
CA LEU A 148 -12.36 9.94 -0.76
C LEU A 148 -12.82 9.19 -2.03
N THR A 149 -12.28 9.56 -3.18
CA THR A 149 -12.73 9.07 -4.50
C THR A 149 -11.72 8.10 -5.10
N VAL A 150 -10.68 8.61 -5.74
CA VAL A 150 -9.72 7.83 -6.53
C VAL A 150 -8.96 6.84 -5.65
N LEU A 151 -8.47 7.26 -4.48
CA LEU A 151 -7.77 6.34 -3.57
C LEU A 151 -8.71 5.30 -2.97
N ALA A 152 -9.89 5.72 -2.50
CA ALA A 152 -10.87 4.80 -1.94
C ALA A 152 -11.35 3.76 -2.96
N TRP A 153 -11.62 4.18 -4.21
CA TRP A 153 -11.98 3.28 -5.31
C TRP A 153 -10.84 2.34 -5.67
N GLY A 154 -9.61 2.86 -5.76
CA GLY A 154 -8.43 2.05 -6.05
C GLY A 154 -8.24 0.93 -5.03
N ASN A 155 -8.49 1.21 -3.75
CA ASN A 155 -8.39 0.21 -2.69
C ASN A 155 -9.52 -0.82 -2.75
N SER A 156 -10.76 -0.40 -3.00
CA SER A 156 -11.94 -1.28 -2.88
C SER A 156 -12.41 -1.92 -4.19
N VAL A 157 -11.86 -1.57 -5.36
CA VAL A 157 -12.28 -2.16 -6.64
C VAL A 157 -11.93 -3.66 -6.74
N GLY A 158 -10.78 -4.06 -6.20
CA GLY A 158 -10.37 -5.47 -6.15
C GLY A 158 -11.31 -6.29 -5.28
N ASP A 159 -11.63 -5.76 -4.10
CA ASP A 159 -12.59 -6.36 -3.16
C ASP A 159 -13.97 -6.50 -3.82
N LEU A 160 -14.46 -5.45 -4.48
CA LEU A 160 -15.73 -5.48 -5.20
C LEU A 160 -15.76 -6.60 -6.26
N VAL A 161 -14.70 -6.74 -7.05
CA VAL A 161 -14.61 -7.79 -8.08
C VAL A 161 -14.59 -9.17 -7.44
N ALA A 162 -13.83 -9.34 -6.36
CA ALA A 162 -13.74 -10.61 -5.62
C ALA A 162 -15.09 -10.99 -4.99
N ASP A 163 -15.73 -10.07 -4.27
CA ASP A 163 -17.03 -10.29 -3.63
C ASP A 163 -18.12 -10.62 -4.65
N VAL A 164 -18.14 -9.91 -5.78
CA VAL A 164 -19.08 -10.22 -6.88
C VAL A 164 -18.80 -11.60 -7.47
N ALA A 165 -17.54 -11.99 -7.63
CA ALA A 165 -17.19 -13.32 -8.13
C ALA A 165 -17.63 -14.43 -7.16
N VAL A 166 -17.39 -14.27 -5.85
CA VAL A 166 -17.79 -15.21 -4.80
C VAL A 166 -19.32 -15.30 -4.68
N ALA A 167 -20.02 -14.16 -4.77
CA ALA A 167 -21.48 -14.14 -4.80
C ALA A 167 -22.05 -14.89 -6.02
N LYS A 168 -21.46 -14.69 -7.21
CA LYS A 168 -21.83 -15.41 -8.43
C LYS A 168 -21.51 -16.90 -8.38
N ALA A 169 -20.50 -17.30 -7.62
CA ALA A 169 -20.16 -18.70 -7.36
C ALA A 169 -21.13 -19.40 -6.39
N GLY A 170 -22.19 -18.71 -5.94
CA GLY A 170 -23.21 -19.27 -5.05
C GLY A 170 -22.91 -19.11 -3.56
N GLN A 171 -21.94 -18.26 -3.19
CA GLN A 171 -21.56 -18.01 -1.79
C GLN A 171 -21.82 -16.55 -1.36
N PRO A 172 -23.08 -16.06 -1.42
CA PRO A 172 -23.38 -14.66 -1.11
C PRO A 172 -23.12 -14.29 0.36
N ALA A 173 -23.25 -15.23 1.30
CA ALA A 173 -22.95 -14.98 2.70
C ALA A 173 -21.46 -14.68 2.94
N MET A 174 -20.57 -15.36 2.18
CA MET A 174 -19.13 -15.11 2.24
C MET A 174 -18.79 -13.74 1.65
N ALA A 175 -19.37 -13.40 0.50
CA ALA A 175 -19.20 -12.08 -0.11
C ALA A 175 -19.69 -10.94 0.82
N MET A 176 -20.81 -11.13 1.50
CA MET A 176 -21.31 -10.17 2.50
C MET A 176 -20.35 -10.02 3.68
N ALA A 177 -19.78 -11.13 4.18
CA ALA A 177 -18.79 -11.09 5.25
C ALA A 177 -17.52 -10.35 4.81
N GLY A 178 -17.03 -10.61 3.59
CA GLY A 178 -15.86 -9.94 3.01
C GLY A 178 -16.03 -8.43 2.91
N CYS A 179 -17.16 -8.00 2.33
CA CYS A 179 -17.48 -6.58 2.12
C CYS A 179 -17.52 -5.75 3.41
N PHE A 180 -17.86 -6.34 4.56
CA PHE A 180 -17.84 -5.65 5.85
C PHE A 180 -16.53 -5.84 6.61
N ALA A 181 -15.96 -7.05 6.61
CA ALA A 181 -14.77 -7.38 7.38
C ALA A 181 -13.53 -6.63 6.87
N GLY A 182 -13.37 -6.47 5.55
CA GLY A 182 -12.22 -5.78 4.96
C GLY A 182 -12.10 -4.32 5.42
N PRO A 183 -13.11 -3.47 5.17
CA PRO A 183 -13.11 -2.09 5.63
C PRO A 183 -13.02 -1.95 7.16
N MET A 184 -13.67 -2.85 7.91
CA MET A 184 -13.60 -2.88 9.38
C MET A 184 -12.17 -3.14 9.87
N PHE A 185 -11.47 -4.11 9.28
CA PHE A 185 -10.08 -4.42 9.60
C PHE A 185 -9.16 -3.24 9.26
N ASN A 186 -9.33 -2.62 8.09
CA ASN A 186 -8.55 -1.45 7.68
C ASN A 186 -8.71 -0.27 8.65
N MET A 187 -9.92 -0.07 9.18
CA MET A 187 -10.17 0.98 10.17
C MET A 187 -9.60 0.63 11.55
N LEU A 188 -9.79 -0.60 12.05
CA LEU A 188 -9.31 -1.00 13.37
C LEU A 188 -7.78 -1.05 13.42
N VAL A 189 -7.15 -1.71 12.45
CA VAL A 189 -5.71 -1.95 12.45
C VAL A 189 -4.99 -0.80 11.78
N GLY A 190 -5.41 -0.39 10.57
CA GLY A 190 -4.74 0.67 9.82
C GLY A 190 -4.84 2.02 10.51
N LEU A 191 -6.06 2.54 10.70
CA LEU A 191 -6.25 3.83 11.38
C LEU A 191 -5.85 3.77 12.86
N GLY A 192 -6.14 2.65 13.55
CA GLY A 192 -5.75 2.47 14.96
C GLY A 192 -4.24 2.56 15.18
N ILE A 193 -3.45 1.82 14.42
CA ILE A 193 -1.97 1.88 14.51
C ILE A 193 -1.46 3.25 14.11
N ALA A 194 -2.00 3.86 13.05
CA ALA A 194 -1.60 5.20 12.62
C ALA A 194 -1.83 6.26 13.72
N LEU A 195 -2.95 6.21 14.43
CA LEU A 195 -3.23 7.10 15.55
C LEU A 195 -2.32 6.84 16.75
N VAL A 196 -2.02 5.57 17.06
CA VAL A 196 -1.05 5.23 18.13
C VAL A 196 0.34 5.77 17.79
N MET A 197 0.81 5.62 16.55
CA MET A 197 2.09 6.18 16.11
C MET A 197 2.10 7.71 16.21
N GLN A 198 1.07 8.37 15.69
CA GLN A 198 0.99 9.84 15.70
C GLN A 198 0.92 10.43 17.12
N THR A 199 0.20 9.76 18.03
CA THR A 199 0.12 10.18 19.44
C THR A 199 1.43 9.93 20.19
N ALA A 200 2.16 8.86 19.87
CA ALA A 200 3.49 8.61 20.42
C ALA A 200 4.50 9.69 19.97
N ASP A 201 4.47 10.10 18.70
CA ASP A 201 5.37 11.13 18.16
C ASP A 201 5.08 12.53 18.71
N THR A 202 3.81 12.81 19.05
CA THR A 202 3.38 14.14 19.55
C THR A 202 3.50 14.25 21.08
N TYR A 203 3.85 13.16 21.77
CA TYR A 203 4.02 13.13 23.22
C TYR A 203 5.08 14.16 23.68
N PRO A 204 4.82 14.97 24.72
CA PRO A 204 3.73 14.88 25.71
C PRO A 204 2.48 15.74 25.40
N LYS A 205 2.38 16.34 24.21
CA LYS A 205 1.20 17.16 23.86
C LYS A 205 0.04 16.24 23.45
N ALA A 206 -1.19 16.66 23.77
CA ALA A 206 -2.38 15.99 23.27
C ALA A 206 -2.51 16.22 21.76
N TYR A 207 -2.77 15.16 21.01
CA TYR A 207 -3.06 15.25 19.58
C TYR A 207 -4.49 15.79 19.39
N GLU A 208 -4.63 16.99 18.83
CA GLU A 208 -5.93 17.61 18.57
C GLU A 208 -6.54 17.06 17.27
N LEU A 209 -7.69 16.37 17.37
CA LEU A 209 -8.43 15.94 16.19
C LEU A 209 -9.23 17.11 15.61
N HIS A 210 -8.83 17.58 14.43
CA HIS A 210 -9.61 18.55 13.67
C HIS A 210 -10.70 17.84 12.87
N PHE A 211 -11.93 17.87 13.39
CA PHE A 211 -13.09 17.34 12.68
C PHE A 211 -13.54 18.30 11.58
N HIS A 212 -13.10 18.05 10.36
CA HIS A 212 -13.62 18.75 9.18
C HIS A 212 -15.07 18.32 8.89
N ILE A 213 -15.87 19.25 8.34
CA ILE A 213 -17.27 19.02 7.96
C ILE A 213 -17.41 17.78 7.06
N GLY A 214 -16.46 17.56 6.13
CA GLY A 214 -16.46 16.39 5.26
C GLY A 214 -16.35 15.05 5.99
N ILE A 215 -15.61 14.99 7.10
CA ILE A 215 -15.46 13.78 7.93
C ILE A 215 -16.78 13.47 8.63
N VAL A 216 -17.44 14.50 9.18
CA VAL A 216 -18.74 14.35 9.84
C VAL A 216 -19.78 13.82 8.86
N ILE A 217 -19.82 14.37 7.64
CA ILE A 217 -20.73 13.90 6.58
C ILE A 217 -20.44 12.44 6.23
N ALA A 218 -19.17 12.08 6.00
CA ALA A 218 -18.78 10.71 5.71
C ALA A 218 -19.20 9.74 6.83
N PHE A 219 -19.04 10.15 8.09
CA PHE A 219 -19.45 9.36 9.25
C PHE A 219 -20.97 9.16 9.31
N VAL A 220 -21.76 10.21 9.07
CA VAL A 220 -23.23 10.13 9.04
C VAL A 220 -23.72 9.18 7.94
N PHE A 221 -23.18 9.31 6.73
CA PHE A 221 -23.56 8.43 5.62
C PHE A 221 -23.12 6.97 5.83
N LEU A 222 -21.92 6.77 6.40
CA LEU A 222 -21.43 5.44 6.77
C LEU A 222 -22.36 4.80 7.80
N LEU A 223 -22.72 5.52 8.86
CA LEU A 223 -23.60 5.02 9.92
C LEU A 223 -25.00 4.72 9.39
N LEU A 224 -25.54 5.60 8.53
CA LEU A 224 -26.83 5.37 7.86
C LEU A 224 -26.81 4.11 6.99
N SER A 225 -25.74 3.91 6.21
CA SER A 225 -25.54 2.71 5.39
C SER A 225 -25.48 1.43 6.23
N LEU A 226 -24.72 1.47 7.33
CA LEU A 226 -24.49 0.33 8.21
C LEU A 226 -25.76 -0.05 8.98
N MET A 227 -26.43 0.93 9.59
CA MET A 227 -27.69 0.73 10.31
C MET A 227 -28.82 0.30 9.37
N GLY A 228 -28.93 0.94 8.20
CA GLY A 228 -29.90 0.54 7.18
C GLY A 228 -29.69 -0.91 6.73
N SER A 229 -28.44 -1.29 6.48
CA SER A 229 -28.10 -2.65 6.07
C SER A 229 -28.41 -3.66 7.18
N LEU A 230 -28.06 -3.35 8.44
CA LEU A 230 -28.39 -4.19 9.59
C LEU A 230 -29.91 -4.40 9.71
N LEU A 231 -30.70 -3.34 9.61
CA LEU A 231 -32.16 -3.40 9.72
C LEU A 231 -32.78 -4.21 8.57
N VAL A 232 -32.37 -3.96 7.33
CA VAL A 232 -32.95 -4.63 6.15
C VAL A 232 -32.57 -6.11 6.12
N ILE A 233 -31.32 -6.45 6.47
CA ILE A 233 -30.85 -7.84 6.49
C ILE A 233 -31.56 -8.63 7.59
N THR A 234 -31.72 -8.06 8.78
CA THR A 234 -32.42 -8.71 9.90
C THR A 234 -33.91 -8.90 9.60
N TRP A 235 -34.57 -7.87 9.03
CA TRP A 235 -35.97 -7.96 8.61
C TRP A 235 -36.19 -8.99 7.51
N SER A 236 -35.27 -9.07 6.55
CA SER A 236 -35.36 -9.98 5.38
C SER A 236 -34.89 -11.41 5.67
N ARG A 237 -34.81 -11.80 6.96
CA ARG A 237 -34.33 -13.13 7.42
C ARG A 237 -32.98 -13.53 6.79
N PHE A 238 -32.01 -12.63 6.84
CA PHE A 238 -30.65 -12.83 6.31
C PHE A 238 -30.57 -13.06 4.79
N ARG A 239 -31.58 -12.63 4.03
CA ARG A 239 -31.53 -12.58 2.56
C ARG A 239 -31.52 -11.13 2.09
N VAL A 240 -30.53 -10.75 1.30
CA VAL A 240 -30.40 -9.38 0.79
C VAL A 240 -31.31 -9.22 -0.44
N PRO A 241 -32.34 -8.36 -0.41
CA PRO A 241 -33.20 -8.13 -1.56
C PRO A 241 -32.48 -7.28 -2.61
N ARG A 242 -32.71 -7.55 -3.90
CA ARG A 242 -32.07 -6.81 -5.02
C ARG A 242 -32.32 -5.30 -4.98
N PHE A 243 -33.49 -4.88 -4.51
CA PHE A 243 -33.83 -3.47 -4.34
C PHE A 243 -32.90 -2.75 -3.34
N TRP A 244 -32.43 -3.44 -2.29
CA TRP A 244 -31.52 -2.85 -1.31
C TRP A 244 -30.16 -2.52 -1.92
N GLY A 245 -29.66 -3.35 -2.84
CA GLY A 245 -28.44 -3.04 -3.60
C GLY A 245 -28.56 -1.74 -4.40
N PHE A 246 -29.70 -1.51 -5.05
CA PHE A 246 -29.97 -0.23 -5.74
C PHE A 246 -30.02 0.94 -4.77
N CYS A 247 -30.66 0.77 -3.60
CA CYS A 247 -30.71 1.79 -2.56
C CYS A 247 -29.30 2.18 -2.06
N LEU A 248 -28.41 1.20 -1.82
CA LEU A 248 -27.03 1.45 -1.42
C LEU A 248 -26.22 2.21 -2.48
N VAL A 249 -26.40 1.88 -3.76
CA VAL A 249 -25.76 2.62 -4.86
C VAL A 249 -26.30 4.06 -4.94
N CYS A 250 -27.61 4.27 -4.82
CA CYS A 250 -28.19 5.62 -4.76
C CYS A 250 -27.68 6.42 -3.56
N LEU A 251 -27.58 5.80 -2.38
CA LEU A 251 -27.01 6.40 -1.18
C LEU A 251 -25.56 6.84 -1.43
N TYR A 252 -24.76 5.96 -2.06
CA TYR A 252 -23.38 6.25 -2.40
C TYR A 252 -23.24 7.41 -3.39
N VAL A 253 -24.04 7.44 -4.46
CA VAL A 253 -24.04 8.55 -5.44
C VAL A 253 -24.46 9.86 -4.78
N PHE A 254 -25.46 9.83 -3.90
CA PHE A 254 -25.91 11.01 -3.17
C PHE A 254 -24.84 11.52 -2.20
N PHE A 255 -24.20 10.63 -1.44
CA PHE A 255 -23.05 10.95 -0.59
C PHE A 255 -21.94 11.64 -1.40
N MET A 256 -21.58 11.07 -2.55
CA MET A 256 -20.57 11.63 -3.45
C MET A 256 -20.92 13.04 -3.93
N ALA A 257 -22.18 13.26 -4.34
CA ALA A 257 -22.64 14.58 -4.76
C ALA A 257 -22.53 15.60 -3.62
N VAL A 258 -22.97 15.24 -2.41
CA VAL A 258 -22.86 16.10 -1.22
C VAL A 258 -21.40 16.41 -0.89
N SER A 259 -20.52 15.41 -0.92
CA SER A 259 -19.09 15.59 -0.66
C SER A 259 -18.42 16.53 -1.68
N ILE A 260 -18.79 16.43 -2.96
CA ILE A 260 -18.30 17.35 -4.00
C ILE A 260 -18.81 18.78 -3.76
N VAL A 261 -20.09 18.94 -3.45
CA VAL A 261 -20.69 20.25 -3.15
C VAL A 261 -19.98 20.91 -1.97
N VAL A 262 -19.80 20.18 -0.87
CA VAL A 262 -19.12 20.69 0.34
C VAL A 262 -17.66 21.01 0.06
N ALA A 263 -16.96 20.20 -0.73
CA ALA A 263 -15.58 20.48 -1.11
C ALA A 263 -15.47 21.77 -1.96
N ASN A 264 -16.43 22.04 -2.84
CA ASN A 264 -16.48 23.29 -3.60
C ASN A 264 -16.78 24.51 -2.72
N PHE A 265 -17.66 24.38 -1.73
CA PHE A 265 -17.96 25.47 -0.77
C PHE A 265 -16.83 25.71 0.24
N SER A 266 -15.96 24.73 0.46
CA SER A 266 -14.81 24.84 1.35
C SER A 266 -13.52 25.32 0.65
N ARG A 267 -13.59 25.64 -0.65
CA ARG A 267 -12.54 26.41 -1.36
C ARG A 267 -12.51 27.85 -0.84
#